data_AF-Q10726-F1
#
_entry.id   AF-Q10726-F1
#
_cell.length_a   1.000
_cell.length_b   1.000
_cell.length_c   1.000
_cell.angle_alpha   90.00
_cell.angle_beta   90.00
_cell.angle_gamma   90.00
#
_symmetry.space_group_name_H-M   'P 1'
#
loop_
_entity.id
_entity.type
_entity.pdbx_description
1 polymer ?
#
loop_
_entity_poly.entity_id
_entity_poly.type
_entity_poly.pdbx_seq_one_letter_code
_entity_poly.pdbx_strand_id
1 'polypeptide(L)' 'LVKCRGTSDCGRPCQQQTGCPNSKCINRMCKCYGC' A
#
# COMPACT_ATOMS: atom_id res chain seq x y z
N LEU A 1 -5.00 -3.77 -7.23
CA LEU A 1 -5.27 -2.58 -6.39
C LEU A 1 -5.94 -3.04 -5.10
N VAL A 2 -5.27 -2.87 -3.96
CA VAL A 2 -5.81 -3.28 -2.65
C VAL A 2 -6.69 -2.18 -2.09
N LYS A 3 -7.91 -2.51 -1.66
CA LYS A 3 -8.78 -1.56 -0.96
C LYS A 3 -8.22 -1.27 0.42
N CYS A 4 -8.20 -0.01 0.82
CA CYS A 4 -7.72 0.42 2.13
C CYS A 4 -8.72 1.33 2.82
N ARG A 5 -8.76 1.26 4.15
CA ARG A 5 -9.44 2.23 5.00
C ARG A 5 -8.47 3.32 5.43
N GLY A 6 -7.20 2.98 5.61
CA GLY A 6 -6.10 3.91 5.83
C GLY A 6 -4.77 3.42 5.24
N THR A 7 -3.73 4.25 5.29
CA THR A 7 -2.40 3.90 4.76
C THR A 7 -1.79 2.68 5.44
N SER A 8 -2.11 2.43 6.70
CA SER A 8 -1.67 1.25 7.46
C SER A 8 -2.15 -0.09 6.86
N ASP A 9 -3.30 -0.12 6.17
CA ASP A 9 -3.75 -1.33 5.45
C ASP A 9 -2.83 -1.68 4.26
N CYS A 10 -2.08 -0.70 3.75
CA CYS A 10 -1.30 -0.85 2.51
C CYS A 10 0.11 -1.36 2.73
N GLY A 11 0.68 -1.20 3.93
CA GLY A 11 2.07 -1.54 4.20
C GLY A 11 2.39 -3.00 3.86
N ARG A 12 1.60 -3.92 4.41
CA ARG A 12 1.77 -5.36 4.19
C ARG A 12 1.57 -5.81 2.74
N PRO A 13 0.48 -5.45 2.05
CA PRO A 13 0.28 -5.82 0.65
C PRO A 13 1.29 -5.15 -0.30
N CYS A 14 1.72 -3.92 -0.03
CA CYS A 14 2.75 -3.28 -0.83
C CYS A 14 4.12 -3.92 -0.60
N GLN A 15 4.46 -4.26 0.63
CA GLN A 15 5.68 -5.00 0.93
C GLN A 15 5.73 -6.37 0.23
N GLN A 16 4.59 -7.06 0.12
CA GLN A 16 4.51 -8.30 -0.66
C GLN A 16 4.70 -8.10 -2.17
N GLN A 17 4.29 -6.96 -2.71
CA GLN A 17 4.41 -6.68 -4.16
C GLN A 17 5.76 -6.11 -4.55
N THR A 18 6.33 -5.21 -3.75
CA THR A 18 7.54 -4.44 -4.10
C THR A 18 8.75 -4.79 -3.25
N GLY A 19 8.57 -5.58 -2.18
CA GLY A 19 9.59 -5.80 -1.14
C GLY A 19 9.65 -4.68 -0.10
N CYS A 20 9.02 -3.52 -0.34
CA CYS A 20 9.10 -2.35 0.52
C CYS A 20 7.70 -1.91 1.01
N PRO A 21 7.54 -1.56 2.31
CA PRO A 21 6.24 -1.19 2.87
C PRO A 21 5.78 0.23 2.45
N ASN A 22 6.58 0.96 1.65
CA ASN A 22 6.28 2.32 1.27
C ASN A 22 5.03 2.40 0.38
N SER A 23 3.97 2.93 0.98
CA SER A 23 2.64 2.89 0.41
C SER A 23 1.78 4.00 0.96
N LYS A 24 0.75 4.37 0.20
CA LYS A 24 -0.22 5.40 0.61
C LYS A 24 -1.61 5.00 0.17
N CYS A 25 -2.59 5.17 1.07
CA CYS A 25 -3.99 4.98 0.72
C CYS A 25 -4.53 6.25 0.06
N ILE A 26 -4.92 6.15 -1.21
CA ILE A 26 -5.45 7.27 -2.02
C ILE A 26 -6.77 6.81 -2.63
N ASN A 27 -7.85 7.58 -2.45
CA ASN A 27 -9.20 7.22 -2.92
C ASN A 27 -9.64 5.80 -2.50
N ARG A 28 -9.34 5.41 -1.25
CA ARG A 28 -9.57 4.06 -0.69
C ARG A 28 -8.86 2.93 -1.44
N MET A 29 -7.81 3.24 -2.19
CA MET A 29 -6.93 2.28 -2.86
C MET A 29 -5.48 2.46 -2.43
N CYS A 30 -4.78 1.36 -2.20
CA CYS A 30 -3.36 1.36 -1.91
C CYS A 30 -2.57 1.67 -3.17
N LYS A 31 -1.71 2.68 -3.08
CA LYS A 31 -0.65 2.95 -4.05
C LYS A 31 0.69 2.60 -3.42
N CYS A 32 1.38 1.63 -3.98
CA CYS A 32 2.71 1.20 -3.57
C CYS A 32 3.76 2.00 -4.34
N TYR A 33 4.73 2.59 -3.64
CA TYR A 33 5.79 3.38 -4.28
C TYR A 33 7.08 2.59 -4.51
N GLY A 34 7.22 1.43 -3.88
CA GLY A 34 8.47 0.67 -3.89
C GLY A 34 9.44 1.14 -2.81
N CYS A 35 10.71 0.87 -3.01
CA CYS A 35 11.77 1.66 -2.42
C CYS A 35 12.12 2.75 -3.45
#